data_AF-A0AAE4CTP4-F1
#
_entry.id   AF-A0AAE4CTP4-F1
#
_cell.length_a   1.000
_cell.length_b   1.000
_cell.length_c   1.000
_cell.angle_alpha   90.00
_cell.angle_beta   90.00
_cell.angle_gamma   90.00
#
_symmetry.space_group_name_H-M   'P 1'
#
loop_
_entity.id
_entity.type
_entity.pdbx_description
1 polymer ?
#
loop_
_entity_poly.entity_id
_entity_poly.type
_entity_poly.pdbx_seq_one_letter_code
_entity_poly.pdbx_strand_id
1 'polypeptide(L)'
;MSDLELDAARAAQAARDLTDAGADLRARARAAATRVQGLSAAPPWGTDRIGAAFESRYREAESRLLAAAESAGTRVEALGESATRAVRRVTATDETNDELIQHTWKT
;
A
#
# COMPACT_ATOMS: atom_id res chain seq x y z
N MET A 1 15.16 -22.43 -17.52
CA MET A 1 14.81 -21.46 -16.47
C MET A 1 15.56 -20.19 -16.81
N SER A 2 14.85 -19.12 -17.18
CA SER A 2 15.49 -17.83 -17.40
C SER A 2 15.80 -17.22 -16.05
N ASP A 3 17.07 -17.09 -15.71
CA ASP A 3 17.47 -16.35 -14.51
C ASP A 3 16.97 -14.91 -14.63
N LEU A 4 16.24 -14.49 -13.61
CA LEU A 4 15.74 -13.13 -13.48
C LEU A 4 16.90 -12.29 -12.92
N GLU A 5 17.73 -11.72 -13.81
CA GLU A 5 18.70 -10.69 -13.40
C GLU A 5 17.93 -9.44 -12.97
N LEU A 6 17.67 -9.34 -11.67
CA LEU A 6 17.08 -8.18 -11.03
C LEU A 6 18.19 -7.18 -10.73
N ASP A 7 18.16 -6.02 -11.39
CA ASP A 7 18.95 -4.86 -10.98
C ASP A 7 18.51 -4.45 -9.57
N ALA A 8 19.37 -4.73 -8.58
CA ALA A 8 19.08 -4.51 -7.17
C ALA A 8 18.85 -3.03 -6.84
N ALA A 9 19.56 -2.11 -7.51
CA ALA A 9 19.38 -0.68 -7.28
C ALA A 9 18.01 -0.23 -7.80
N ARG A 10 17.63 -0.69 -8.99
CA ARG A 10 16.31 -0.43 -9.57
C ARG A 10 15.19 -1.05 -8.74
N ALA A 11 15.37 -2.28 -8.25
CA ALA A 11 14.40 -2.95 -7.40
C ALA A 11 14.21 -2.24 -6.05
N ALA A 12 15.31 -1.79 -5.44
CA ALA A 12 15.27 -1.01 -4.21
C ALA A 12 14.56 0.34 -4.41
N GLN A 13 14.77 1.00 -5.54
CA GLN A 13 14.06 2.25 -5.86
C GLN A 13 12.56 2.01 -6.05
N ALA A 14 12.18 1.02 -6.87
CA ALA A 14 10.77 0.70 -7.09
C ALA A 14 10.06 0.30 -5.78
N ALA A 15 10.75 -0.36 -4.85
CA ALA A 15 10.22 -0.69 -3.55
C ALA A 15 9.94 0.56 -2.68
N ARG A 16 10.83 1.56 -2.72
CA ARG A 16 10.61 2.86 -2.06
C ARG A 16 9.45 3.61 -2.70
N ASP A 17 9.40 3.66 -4.02
CA ASP A 17 8.32 4.32 -4.76
C ASP A 17 6.96 3.71 -4.41
N LEU A 18 6.89 2.38 -4.21
CA LEU A 18 5.69 1.69 -3.74
C LEU A 18 5.31 2.08 -2.30
N THR A 19 6.28 2.18 -1.39
CA THR A 19 6.03 2.67 -0.02
C THR A 19 5.45 4.08 -0.04
N ASP A 20 6.07 4.99 -0.81
CA ASP A 20 5.64 6.38 -0.93
C ASP A 20 4.25 6.49 -1.58
N ALA A 21 4.00 5.70 -2.62
CA ALA A 21 2.69 5.63 -3.28
C ALA A 21 1.60 5.12 -2.33
N GLY A 22 1.92 4.14 -1.47
CA GLY A 22 1.01 3.66 -0.44
C GLY A 22 0.66 4.74 0.58
N ALA A 23 1.66 5.49 1.05
CA ALA A 23 1.47 6.62 1.96
C ALA A 23 0.62 7.74 1.35
N ASP A 24 0.91 8.14 0.09
CA ASP A 24 0.13 9.14 -0.65
C ASP A 24 -1.32 8.67 -0.85
N LEU A 25 -1.53 7.40 -1.23
CA LEU A 25 -2.87 6.84 -1.39
C LEU A 25 -3.67 6.90 -0.07
N ARG A 26 -3.04 6.60 1.07
CA ARG A 26 -3.68 6.74 2.40
C ARG A 26 -4.03 8.20 2.71
N ALA A 27 -3.13 9.14 2.42
CA ALA A 27 -3.37 10.56 2.64
C ALA A 27 -4.57 11.06 1.81
N ARG A 28 -4.62 10.68 0.53
CA ARG A 28 -5.74 11.01 -0.37
C ARG A 28 -7.05 10.35 0.06
N ALA A 29 -7.00 9.08 0.47
CA ALA A 29 -8.18 8.36 0.98
C ALA A 29 -8.76 9.06 2.22
N ARG A 30 -7.91 9.52 3.15
CA ARG A 30 -8.33 10.28 4.34
C ARG A 30 -8.94 11.63 3.97
N ALA A 31 -8.32 12.37 3.06
CA ALA A 31 -8.86 13.65 2.60
C ALA A 31 -10.23 13.48 1.93
N ALA A 32 -10.39 12.44 1.10
CA ALA A 32 -11.65 12.08 0.49
C ALA A 32 -12.69 11.70 1.56
N ALA A 33 -12.32 10.86 2.54
CA ALA A 33 -13.18 10.48 3.66
C ALA A 33 -13.73 11.70 4.41
N THR A 34 -12.87 12.64 4.78
CA THR A 34 -13.27 13.89 5.45
C THR A 34 -14.26 14.69 4.60
N ARG A 35 -14.01 14.78 3.28
CA ARG A 35 -14.92 15.50 2.38
C ARG A 35 -16.28 14.81 2.25
N VAL A 36 -16.31 13.49 2.10
CA VAL A 36 -17.56 12.73 2.01
C VAL A 36 -18.33 12.88 3.33
N GLN A 37 -17.69 12.67 4.47
CA GLN A 37 -18.33 12.84 5.78
C GLN A 37 -18.91 14.24 5.98
N GLY A 38 -18.22 15.29 5.51
CA GLY A 38 -18.72 16.66 5.52
C GLY A 38 -19.96 16.85 4.66
N LEU A 39 -19.98 16.28 3.45
CA LEU A 39 -21.16 16.32 2.57
C LEU A 39 -22.32 15.50 3.13
N SER A 40 -22.02 14.38 3.78
CA SER A 40 -23.00 13.50 4.40
C SER A 40 -23.55 14.05 5.72
N ALA A 41 -23.06 15.18 6.24
CA ALA A 41 -23.48 15.71 7.54
C ALA A 41 -24.97 16.13 7.56
N ALA A 42 -25.50 16.58 6.43
CA ALA A 42 -26.90 16.93 6.25
C ALA A 42 -27.47 16.08 5.10
N PRO A 43 -28.14 14.96 5.40
CA PRO A 43 -28.65 14.08 4.36
C PRO A 43 -29.72 14.79 3.50
N PRO A 44 -29.66 14.68 2.16
CA PRO A 44 -30.61 15.31 1.25
C PRO A 44 -31.94 14.56 1.13
N TRP A 45 -32.06 13.38 1.72
CA TRP A 45 -33.29 12.59 1.76
C TRP A 45 -34.18 12.99 2.93
N GLY A 46 -35.48 12.70 2.82
CA GLY A 46 -36.47 13.04 3.85
C GLY A 46 -36.22 12.33 5.19
N THR A 47 -36.87 12.79 6.25
CA THR A 47 -36.83 12.16 7.58
C THR A 47 -37.90 11.07 7.76
N ASP A 48 -38.56 10.68 6.67
CA ASP A 48 -39.57 9.63 6.68
C ASP A 48 -38.92 8.25 6.74
N ARG A 49 -39.75 7.19 6.80
CA ARG A 49 -39.26 5.82 6.88
C ARG A 49 -38.37 5.45 5.68
N ILE A 50 -38.67 5.98 4.49
CA ILE A 50 -37.89 5.70 3.28
C ILE A 50 -36.52 6.37 3.37
N GLY A 51 -36.47 7.66 3.73
CA GLY A 51 -35.22 8.36 3.91
C GLY A 51 -34.37 7.80 5.07
N ALA A 52 -34.98 7.38 6.17
CA ALA A 52 -34.26 6.69 7.25
C ALA A 52 -33.65 5.35 6.79
N ALA A 53 -34.36 4.59 5.95
CA ALA A 53 -33.83 3.35 5.38
C ALA A 53 -32.67 3.64 4.39
N PHE A 54 -32.79 4.71 3.60
CA PHE A 54 -31.73 5.14 2.69
C PHE A 54 -30.49 5.61 3.45
N GLU A 55 -30.65 6.44 4.49
CA GLU A 55 -29.58 6.87 5.40
C GLU A 55 -28.77 5.67 5.88
N SER A 56 -29.46 4.67 6.44
CA SER A 56 -28.81 3.48 7.00
C SER A 56 -27.96 2.74 5.97
N ARG A 57 -28.51 2.50 4.77
CA ARG A 57 -27.78 1.83 3.69
C ARG A 57 -26.65 2.67 3.13
N TYR A 58 -26.87 3.97 3.02
CA TYR A 58 -25.85 4.92 2.60
C TYR A 58 -24.66 4.91 3.56
N ARG A 59 -24.89 4.98 4.87
CA ARG A 59 -23.82 4.92 5.89
C ARG A 59 -23.05 3.61 5.88
N GLU A 60 -23.75 2.50 5.68
CA GLU A 60 -23.12 1.18 5.54
C GLU A 60 -22.18 1.15 4.33
N ALA A 61 -22.63 1.66 3.18
CA ALA A 61 -21.84 1.74 1.96
C ALA A 61 -20.67 2.74 2.06
N GLU A 62 -20.91 3.94 2.61
CA GLU A 62 -19.92 4.98 2.87
C GLU A 62 -18.78 4.40 3.73
N SER A 63 -19.10 3.79 4.87
CA SER A 63 -18.12 3.18 5.78
C SER A 63 -17.28 2.10 5.07
N ARG A 64 -17.92 1.20 4.32
CA ARG A 64 -17.21 0.14 3.58
C ARG A 64 -16.26 0.70 2.53
N LEU A 65 -16.70 1.69 1.76
CA LEU A 65 -15.89 2.31 0.72
C LEU A 65 -14.65 3.00 1.32
N LEU A 66 -14.84 3.78 2.38
CA LEU A 66 -13.75 4.51 3.04
C LEU A 66 -12.75 3.54 3.67
N ALA A 67 -13.22 2.48 4.32
CA ALA A 67 -12.36 1.44 4.87
C ALA A 67 -11.57 0.69 3.79
N ALA A 68 -12.21 0.40 2.65
CA ALA A 68 -11.54 -0.24 1.51
C ALA A 68 -10.42 0.64 0.93
N ALA A 69 -10.66 1.94 0.81
CA ALA A 69 -9.65 2.90 0.32
C ALA A 69 -8.44 3.00 1.26
N GLU A 70 -8.65 3.06 2.58
CA GLU A 70 -7.54 3.05 3.55
C GLU A 70 -6.79 1.72 3.57
N SER A 71 -7.52 0.60 3.41
CA SER A 71 -6.92 -0.73 3.33
C SER A 71 -6.04 -0.89 2.08
N ALA A 72 -6.46 -0.34 0.94
CA ALA A 72 -5.68 -0.36 -0.29
C ALA A 72 -4.33 0.35 -0.12
N GLY A 73 -4.33 1.56 0.44
CA GLY A 73 -3.10 2.31 0.72
C GLY A 73 -2.17 1.57 1.68
N THR A 74 -2.71 1.02 2.78
CA THR A 74 -1.95 0.20 3.74
C THR A 74 -1.27 -1.01 3.07
N ARG A 75 -1.97 -1.69 2.15
CA ARG A 75 -1.41 -2.86 1.45
C ARG A 75 -0.30 -2.47 0.48
N VAL A 76 -0.45 -1.36 -0.23
CA VAL A 76 0.58 -0.85 -1.16
C VAL A 76 1.85 -0.44 -0.39
N GLU A 77 1.68 0.25 0.74
CA GLU A 77 2.78 0.64 1.63
C GLU A 77 3.53 -0.59 2.16
N ALA A 78 2.80 -1.57 2.71
CA ALA A 78 3.36 -2.80 3.25
C ALA A 78 4.06 -3.67 2.17
N LEU A 79 3.58 -3.61 0.92
CA LEU A 79 4.23 -4.25 -0.21
C LEU A 79 5.59 -3.61 -0.50
N GLY A 80 5.66 -2.28 -0.56
CA GLY A 80 6.92 -1.55 -0.76
C GLY A 80 7.94 -1.83 0.35
N GLU A 81 7.51 -1.87 1.60
CA GLU A 81 8.39 -2.23 2.72
C GLU A 81 8.90 -3.67 2.62
N SER A 82 8.01 -4.61 2.27
CA SER A 82 8.35 -6.03 2.14
C SER A 82 9.31 -6.27 0.98
N ALA A 83 9.09 -5.59 -0.14
CA ALA A 83 10.00 -5.59 -1.28
C ALA A 83 11.37 -5.00 -0.91
N THR A 84 11.41 -3.90 -0.17
CA THR A 84 12.66 -3.30 0.33
C THR A 84 13.44 -4.28 1.20
N ARG A 85 12.75 -4.96 2.13
CA ARG A 85 13.36 -6.01 2.98
C ARG A 85 13.85 -7.21 2.16
N ALA A 86 13.13 -7.59 1.11
CA ALA A 86 13.52 -8.68 0.23
C ALA A 86 14.80 -8.34 -0.55
N VAL A 87 14.84 -7.18 -1.21
CA VAL A 87 16.01 -6.72 -1.97
C VAL A 87 17.25 -6.67 -1.09
N ARG A 88 17.15 -6.07 0.11
CA ARG A 88 18.28 -6.01 1.06
C ARG A 88 18.81 -7.37 1.48
N ARG A 89 17.93 -8.36 1.65
CA ARG A 89 18.35 -9.73 2.04
C ARG A 89 19.05 -10.45 0.89
N VAL A 90 18.53 -10.30 -0.32
CA VAL A 90 19.14 -10.90 -1.52
C VAL A 90 20.53 -10.29 -1.75
N THR A 91 20.66 -8.97 -1.78
CA THR A 91 21.96 -8.32 -1.99
C THR A 91 22.99 -8.68 -0.93
N ALA A 92 22.60 -8.72 0.36
CA ALA A 92 23.52 -9.12 1.42
C ALA A 92 23.97 -10.59 1.29
N THR A 93 23.09 -11.46 0.78
CA THR A 93 23.41 -12.87 0.54
C THR A 93 24.40 -13.01 -0.62
N ASP A 94 24.19 -12.26 -1.70
CA ASP A 94 25.09 -12.25 -2.86
C ASP A 94 26.48 -11.72 -2.48
N GLU A 95 26.55 -10.60 -1.74
CA GLU A 95 27.82 -10.05 -1.22
C GLU A 95 28.58 -11.07 -0.35
N THR A 96 27.87 -11.77 0.55
CA THR A 96 28.49 -12.80 1.41
C THR A 96 29.01 -13.98 0.58
N ASN A 97 28.27 -14.40 -0.44
CA ASN A 97 28.68 -15.50 -1.32
C ASN A 97 29.91 -15.11 -2.16
N ASP A 98 29.96 -13.89 -2.67
CA ASP A 98 31.11 -13.39 -3.43
C ASP A 98 32.38 -13.36 -2.58
N GLU A 99 32.29 -12.92 -1.32
CA GLU A 99 33.40 -12.96 -0.37
C GLU A 99 33.91 -14.38 -0.12
N LEU A 100 33.00 -15.35 0.09
CA LEU A 100 33.33 -16.76 0.30
C LEU A 100 34.02 -17.38 -0.93
N ILE A 101 33.51 -17.09 -2.12
CA ILE A 101 34.11 -17.55 -3.39
C ILE A 101 35.52 -16.98 -3.52
N GLN A 102 35.70 -15.67 -3.32
CA GLN A 102 37.03 -15.04 -3.41
C GLN A 102 38.04 -15.62 -2.41
N HIS A 103 37.61 -15.95 -1.19
CA HIS A 103 38.47 -16.59 -0.20
C HIS A 103 38.86 -18.01 -0.61
N THR A 104 37.90 -18.78 -1.14
CA THR A 104 38.10 -20.19 -1.52
C THR A 104 39.06 -20.35 -2.70
N TRP A 105 39.07 -19.44 -3.67
CA TRP A 105 39.94 -19.50 -4.86
C TRP A 105 41.28 -18.76 -4.72
N LYS A 106 41.50 -18.06 -3.60
CA LYS A 106 42.80 -17.41 -3.27
C LYS A 106 43.71 -18.29 -2.40
N THR A 107 43.31 -19.51 -2.08
CA THR A 107 44.11 -20.53 -1.36
C THR A 107 44.54 -21.61 -2.33
#